data_AF-A0A8C4TXW3-F1
#
_entry.id   AF-A0A8C4TXW3-F1
#
_cell.length_a   1.000
_cell.length_b   1.000
_cell.length_c   1.000
_cell.angle_alpha   90.00
_cell.angle_beta   90.00
_cell.angle_gamma   90.00
#
_symmetry.space_group_name_H-M   'P 1'
#
loop_
_entity.id
_entity.type
_entity.pdbx_description
1 polymer ?
#
loop_
_entity_poly.entity_id
_entity_poly.type
_entity_poly.pdbx_seq_one_letter_code
_entity_poly.pdbx_strand_id
1 'polypeptide(L)'
;MGLGPARQPGLGEAPPLARAAGAGPGRARRRWQRAGAAAGRCAPAGAAMRTEISTAAAFVTRLLRAAGGIGEEQLRCFRECLQEALREHYKHHWFPLVPSKGSGYRCIRINHKMDPLIGKAAGMIGLSHERLFQLLPSELTLWVDPFEVSYRIGEDGSICVLYEGAQPGGKASKPLEGRTSCTEQWRTGRASPSKNYNMMTVSS
;
A
#
# COMPACT_ATOMS: atom_id res chain seq x y z
N MET A 1 33.70 -22.53 -67.75
CA MET A 1 32.81 -21.72 -66.88
C MET A 1 33.70 -20.87 -65.98
N GLY A 2 33.95 -19.61 -66.36
CA GLY A 2 34.75 -18.66 -65.59
C GLY A 2 33.84 -17.57 -65.04
N LEU A 3 33.84 -17.40 -63.72
CA LEU A 3 33.09 -16.34 -63.03
C LEU A 3 34.06 -15.22 -62.67
N GLY A 4 33.82 -14.02 -63.20
CA GLY A 4 34.55 -12.80 -62.86
C GLY A 4 34.09 -12.18 -61.53
N PRO A 5 34.87 -11.23 -60.97
CA PRO A 5 34.55 -10.60 -59.70
C PRO A 5 33.58 -9.41 -59.86
N ALA A 6 32.54 -9.36 -59.01
CA ALA A 6 31.63 -8.22 -58.92
C ALA A 6 32.04 -7.25 -57.80
N ARG A 7 32.05 -5.96 -58.15
CA ARG A 7 32.45 -4.78 -57.35
C ARG A 7 31.55 -4.56 -56.12
N GLN A 8 32.15 -4.09 -55.03
CA GLN A 8 31.43 -3.47 -53.90
C GLN A 8 31.19 -1.96 -54.16
N PRO A 9 30.05 -1.38 -53.77
CA PRO A 9 29.86 0.06 -53.68
C PRO A 9 30.22 0.61 -52.29
N GLY A 10 30.80 1.81 -52.29
CA GLY A 10 31.44 2.47 -51.15
C GLY A 10 30.49 3.03 -50.08
N LEU A 11 31.03 3.11 -48.87
CA LEU A 11 30.44 3.74 -47.70
C LEU A 11 30.63 5.26 -47.77
N GLY A 12 29.53 6.00 -47.72
CA GLY A 12 29.51 7.45 -47.59
C GLY A 12 29.82 7.90 -46.16
N GLU A 13 30.71 8.89 -46.06
CA GLU A 13 31.13 9.58 -44.85
C GLU A 13 30.00 10.46 -44.28
N ALA A 14 29.80 10.44 -42.96
CA ALA A 14 28.85 11.30 -42.24
C ALA A 14 29.58 12.47 -41.54
N PRO A 15 28.99 13.67 -41.46
CA PRO A 15 29.64 14.87 -40.92
C PRO A 15 29.69 14.92 -39.37
N PRO A 16 30.53 15.79 -38.78
CA PRO A 16 30.96 15.67 -37.38
C PRO A 16 29.97 16.24 -36.34
N LEU A 17 30.03 15.62 -35.16
CA LEU A 17 29.35 15.97 -33.91
C LEU A 17 29.83 17.32 -33.34
N ALA A 18 28.89 18.23 -33.09
CA ALA A 18 29.12 19.46 -32.35
C ALA A 18 29.24 19.19 -30.83
N ARG A 19 30.33 19.70 -30.23
CA ARG A 19 30.55 19.78 -28.78
C ARG A 19 29.74 20.93 -28.20
N ALA A 20 28.99 20.69 -27.13
CA ALA A 20 28.50 21.74 -26.23
C ALA A 20 29.13 21.54 -24.84
N ALA A 21 29.93 22.54 -24.44
CA ALA A 21 30.56 22.62 -23.13
C ALA A 21 29.56 23.17 -22.09
N GLY A 22 29.64 22.66 -20.86
CA GLY A 22 28.93 23.22 -19.70
C GLY A 22 29.83 24.14 -18.85
N ALA A 23 29.20 25.03 -18.09
CA ALA A 23 29.45 25.33 -16.66
C ALA A 23 28.73 26.63 -16.24
N GLY A 24 28.14 26.63 -15.02
CA GLY A 24 27.42 27.77 -14.40
C GLY A 24 28.34 28.93 -13.93
N PRO A 25 27.87 29.87 -13.07
CA PRO A 25 27.36 29.57 -11.72
C PRO A 25 26.16 30.43 -11.26
N GLY A 26 25.65 30.10 -10.07
CA GLY A 26 24.33 30.51 -9.59
C GLY A 26 24.17 31.91 -8.99
N ARG A 27 22.91 32.20 -8.64
CA ARG A 27 22.52 33.14 -7.59
C ARG A 27 21.41 32.52 -6.76
N ALA A 28 21.77 32.17 -5.54
CA ALA A 28 20.85 31.89 -4.47
C ALA A 28 20.16 33.20 -4.02
N ARG A 29 18.86 33.11 -3.69
CA ARG A 29 18.27 33.48 -2.37
C ARG A 29 16.84 34.00 -2.51
N ARG A 30 15.95 33.22 -1.87
CA ARG A 30 14.83 33.63 -0.99
C ARG A 30 13.85 34.67 -1.53
N ARG A 31 12.58 34.27 -1.65
CA ARG A 31 11.45 34.79 -0.85
C ARG A 31 10.12 34.25 -1.39
N TRP A 32 9.63 33.17 -0.77
CA TRP A 32 8.19 32.89 -0.72
C TRP A 32 7.85 32.54 0.74
N GLN A 33 7.85 33.56 1.59
CA GLN A 33 7.18 33.54 2.89
C GLN A 33 6.32 34.79 3.01
N ARG A 34 5.01 34.55 2.89
CA ARG A 34 3.91 35.12 3.68
C ARG A 34 2.74 34.17 3.39
N ALA A 35 2.50 33.12 4.19
CA ALA A 35 1.89 33.17 5.51
C ALA A 35 0.70 34.14 5.55
N GLY A 36 -0.50 33.56 5.36
CA GLY A 36 -1.78 34.24 5.44
C GLY A 36 -2.92 33.23 5.37
N ALA A 37 -3.42 32.85 6.55
CA ALA A 37 -4.77 32.39 6.86
C ALA A 37 -5.31 31.06 6.28
N ALA A 38 -5.58 30.16 7.22
CA ALA A 38 -6.72 29.24 7.31
C ALA A 38 -7.61 29.08 6.06
N ALA A 39 -7.48 27.94 5.40
CA ALA A 39 -8.57 27.29 4.69
C ALA A 39 -8.29 25.78 4.70
N GLY A 40 -9.14 25.02 5.38
CA GLY A 40 -9.17 23.56 5.25
C GLY A 40 -9.41 23.23 3.79
N ARG A 41 -8.38 22.77 3.09
CA ARG A 41 -8.52 22.30 1.71
C ARG A 41 -9.24 20.97 1.76
N CYS A 42 -10.55 20.98 1.53
CA CYS A 42 -11.27 19.77 1.14
C CYS A 42 -10.60 19.27 -0.14
N ALA A 43 -9.98 18.08 -0.08
CA ALA A 43 -9.51 17.42 -1.28
C ALA A 43 -10.71 17.25 -2.23
N PRO A 44 -10.54 17.45 -3.56
CA PRO A 44 -11.65 17.23 -4.49
C PRO A 44 -12.17 15.80 -4.31
N ALA A 45 -13.48 15.59 -4.41
CA ALA A 45 -14.13 14.32 -4.04
C ALA A 45 -13.51 13.07 -4.69
N GLY A 46 -12.93 13.20 -5.89
CA GLY A 46 -12.20 12.12 -6.58
C GLY A 46 -10.75 11.89 -6.11
N ALA A 47 -10.13 12.83 -5.38
CA ALA A 47 -8.80 12.66 -4.79
C ALA A 47 -8.82 11.94 -3.44
N ALA A 48 -9.93 12.04 -2.70
CA ALA A 48 -10.13 11.31 -1.45
C ALA A 48 -10.01 9.81 -1.74
N MET A 49 -10.98 9.23 -2.47
CA MET A 49 -11.06 7.79 -2.79
C MET A 49 -9.73 7.14 -3.24
N ARG A 50 -8.93 7.87 -4.02
CA ARG A 50 -7.61 7.39 -4.49
C ARG A 50 -6.63 7.19 -3.34
N THR A 51 -6.68 8.04 -2.32
CA THR A 51 -5.83 7.97 -1.12
C THR A 51 -6.17 6.73 -0.30
N GLU A 52 -7.44 6.46 -0.01
CA GLU A 52 -7.82 5.28 0.78
C GLU A 52 -7.52 3.98 0.01
N ILE A 53 -7.85 3.93 -1.29
CA ILE A 53 -7.51 2.78 -2.15
C ILE A 53 -5.99 2.56 -2.22
N SER A 54 -5.21 3.63 -2.40
CA SER A 54 -3.76 3.53 -2.46
C SER A 54 -3.16 3.01 -1.15
N THR A 55 -3.72 3.47 -0.01
CA THR A 55 -3.32 3.03 1.33
C THR A 55 -3.64 1.54 1.53
N ALA A 56 -4.86 1.12 1.21
CA ALA A 56 -5.29 -0.27 1.32
C ALA A 56 -4.43 -1.20 0.45
N ALA A 57 -4.23 -0.85 -0.83
CA ALA A 57 -3.40 -1.64 -1.73
C ALA A 57 -1.94 -1.71 -1.24
N ALA A 58 -1.35 -0.60 -0.82
CA ALA A 58 0.00 -0.57 -0.28
C ALA A 58 0.15 -1.42 0.99
N PHE A 59 -0.88 -1.44 1.85
CA PHE A 59 -0.90 -2.29 3.03
C PHE A 59 -0.83 -3.78 2.68
N VAL A 60 -1.68 -4.24 1.76
CA VAL A 60 -1.68 -5.64 1.31
C VAL A 60 -0.34 -5.99 0.61
N THR A 61 0.18 -5.09 -0.24
CA THR A 61 1.51 -5.28 -0.85
C THR A 61 2.62 -5.40 0.19
N ARG A 62 2.55 -4.64 1.29
CA ARG A 62 3.52 -4.74 2.38
C ARG A 62 3.46 -6.09 3.11
N LEU A 63 2.27 -6.66 3.29
CA LEU A 63 2.13 -8.01 3.85
C LEU A 63 2.79 -9.05 2.96
N LEU A 64 2.53 -9.00 1.64
CA LEU A 64 3.18 -9.87 0.66
C LEU A 64 4.70 -9.70 0.64
N ARG A 65 5.20 -8.46 0.70
CA ARG A 65 6.64 -8.17 0.77
C ARG A 65 7.26 -8.75 2.03
N ALA A 66 6.60 -8.61 3.18
CA ALA A 66 7.12 -9.08 4.47
C ALA A 66 7.21 -10.61 4.54
N ALA A 67 6.28 -11.33 3.91
CA ALA A 67 6.33 -12.78 3.78
C ALA A 67 7.48 -13.27 2.87
N GLY A 68 7.92 -12.42 1.94
CA GLY A 68 9.05 -12.68 1.06
C GLY A 68 8.74 -13.61 -0.11
N GLY A 69 9.70 -13.77 -1.02
CA GLY A 69 9.59 -14.66 -2.18
C GLY A 69 8.76 -14.11 -3.36
N ILE A 70 8.50 -12.79 -3.39
CA ILE A 70 7.90 -12.11 -4.54
C ILE A 70 8.83 -10.95 -4.95
N GLY A 71 9.10 -10.80 -6.24
CA GLY A 71 9.96 -9.73 -6.75
C GLY A 71 9.31 -8.34 -6.66
N GLU A 72 10.12 -7.28 -6.55
CA GLU A 72 9.62 -5.90 -6.43
C GLU A 72 8.76 -5.46 -7.62
N GLU A 73 9.10 -5.91 -8.82
CA GLU A 73 8.30 -5.60 -10.01
C GLU A 73 6.93 -6.31 -9.99
N GLN A 74 6.87 -7.55 -9.52
CA GLN A 74 5.59 -8.24 -9.30
C GLN A 74 4.76 -7.54 -8.22
N LEU A 75 5.38 -7.10 -7.11
CA LEU A 75 4.71 -6.35 -6.05
C LEU A 75 4.16 -5.02 -6.57
N ARG A 76 4.90 -4.32 -7.44
CA ARG A 76 4.46 -3.09 -8.12
C ARG A 76 3.23 -3.37 -8.99
N CYS A 77 3.32 -4.37 -9.88
CA CYS A 77 2.21 -4.78 -10.74
C CYS A 77 0.97 -5.19 -9.93
N PHE A 78 1.14 -6.01 -8.89
CA PHE A 78 0.05 -6.41 -7.99
C PHE A 78 -0.64 -5.19 -7.37
N ARG A 79 0.14 -4.23 -6.86
CA ARG A 79 -0.40 -3.01 -6.25
C ARG A 79 -1.24 -2.22 -7.24
N GLU A 80 -0.74 -2.04 -8.46
CA GLU A 80 -1.46 -1.31 -9.53
C GLU A 80 -2.74 -2.04 -9.94
N CYS A 81 -2.67 -3.36 -10.16
CA CYS A 81 -3.85 -4.18 -10.47
C CYS A 81 -4.91 -4.12 -9.37
N LEU A 82 -4.49 -4.16 -8.09
CA LEU A 82 -5.41 -4.09 -6.97
C LEU A 82 -6.04 -2.70 -6.86
N GLN A 83 -5.28 -1.62 -7.04
CA GLN A 83 -5.83 -0.26 -7.05
C GLN A 83 -6.91 -0.08 -8.13
N GLU A 84 -6.66 -0.60 -9.32
CA GLU A 84 -7.63 -0.56 -10.42
C GLU A 84 -8.90 -1.35 -10.08
N ALA A 85 -8.74 -2.59 -9.60
CA ALA A 85 -9.86 -3.46 -9.25
C ALA A 85 -10.74 -2.83 -8.15
N LEU A 86 -10.12 -2.23 -7.12
CA LEU A 86 -10.84 -1.56 -6.04
C LEU A 86 -11.58 -0.32 -6.53
N ARG A 87 -10.92 0.50 -7.37
CA ARG A 87 -11.54 1.72 -7.92
C ARG A 87 -12.78 1.39 -8.73
N GLU A 88 -12.69 0.39 -9.58
CA GLU A 88 -13.82 -0.06 -10.40
C GLU A 88 -14.93 -0.67 -9.54
N HIS A 89 -14.58 -1.48 -8.52
CA HIS A 89 -15.56 -2.10 -7.64
C HIS A 89 -16.33 -1.05 -6.80
N TYR A 90 -15.65 -0.03 -6.31
CA TYR A 90 -16.22 0.92 -5.36
C TYR A 90 -16.96 2.10 -6.01
N LYS A 91 -16.85 2.29 -7.34
CA LYS A 91 -17.31 3.49 -8.07
C LYS A 91 -18.76 3.92 -7.79
N HIS A 92 -19.67 2.97 -7.54
CA HIS A 92 -21.09 3.22 -7.24
C HIS A 92 -21.45 3.00 -5.77
N HIS A 93 -20.46 2.66 -4.94
CA HIS A 93 -20.60 2.35 -3.54
C HIS A 93 -19.70 3.23 -2.70
N TRP A 94 -19.43 4.47 -3.10
CA TRP A 94 -18.59 5.42 -2.37
C TRP A 94 -19.41 6.64 -1.93
N PHE A 95 -19.65 6.80 -0.63
CA PHE A 95 -20.56 7.81 -0.09
C PHE A 95 -19.86 8.70 0.96
N PRO A 96 -19.12 9.75 0.56
CA PRO A 96 -18.37 10.60 1.52
C PRO A 96 -19.23 11.29 2.58
N LEU A 97 -20.50 11.58 2.29
CA LEU A 97 -21.42 12.18 3.28
C LEU A 97 -21.91 11.19 4.34
N VAL A 98 -21.84 9.88 4.04
CA VAL A 98 -22.21 8.80 4.98
C VAL A 98 -21.17 7.68 4.83
N PRO A 99 -19.94 7.84 5.36
CA PRO A 99 -18.81 6.95 5.06
C PRO A 99 -19.09 5.46 5.32
N SER A 100 -19.83 5.16 6.39
CA SER A 100 -20.21 3.80 6.77
C SER A 100 -21.17 3.13 5.78
N LYS A 101 -21.90 3.90 4.96
CA LYS A 101 -22.78 3.34 3.93
C LYS A 101 -21.96 2.57 2.91
N GLY A 102 -22.26 1.30 2.74
CA GLY A 102 -21.54 0.40 1.82
C GLY A 102 -20.19 -0.09 2.34
N SER A 103 -19.80 0.18 3.60
CA SER A 103 -18.52 -0.29 4.17
C SER A 103 -18.38 -1.81 4.08
N GLY A 104 -19.44 -2.57 4.39
CA GLY A 104 -19.43 -4.03 4.25
C GLY A 104 -19.24 -4.53 2.80
N TYR A 105 -19.73 -3.77 1.81
CA TYR A 105 -19.52 -4.10 0.38
C TYR A 105 -18.08 -3.84 -0.05
N ARG A 106 -17.46 -2.77 0.47
CA ARG A 106 -16.06 -2.41 0.22
C ARG A 106 -15.07 -3.16 1.11
N CYS A 107 -15.55 -3.98 2.03
CA CYS A 107 -14.69 -4.70 2.95
C CYS A 107 -13.88 -5.76 2.19
N ILE A 108 -12.56 -5.72 2.34
CA ILE A 108 -11.67 -6.78 1.87
C ILE A 108 -11.53 -7.79 3.00
N ARG A 109 -11.86 -9.05 2.75
CA ARG A 109 -11.84 -10.10 3.78
C ARG A 109 -11.12 -11.35 3.31
N ILE A 110 -10.18 -11.81 4.12
CA ILE A 110 -9.50 -13.11 3.99
C ILE A 110 -9.84 -13.92 5.24
N ASN A 111 -10.34 -15.13 5.02
CA ASN A 111 -10.60 -16.15 6.03
C ASN A 111 -10.32 -17.53 5.40
N HIS A 112 -11.22 -18.51 5.55
CA HIS A 112 -11.23 -19.72 4.73
C HIS A 112 -11.45 -19.46 3.21
N LYS A 113 -11.76 -18.23 2.81
CA LYS A 113 -11.91 -17.79 1.42
C LYS A 113 -11.03 -16.57 1.15
N MET A 114 -10.39 -16.57 -0.02
CA MET A 114 -9.62 -15.43 -0.50
C MET A 114 -10.55 -14.34 -1.04
N ASP A 115 -10.24 -13.09 -0.72
CA ASP A 115 -10.93 -11.95 -1.31
C ASP A 115 -10.80 -11.98 -2.85
N PRO A 116 -11.90 -11.84 -3.61
CA PRO A 116 -11.85 -11.98 -5.06
C PRO A 116 -11.04 -10.88 -5.76
N LEU A 117 -10.93 -9.67 -5.19
CA LEU A 117 -10.15 -8.58 -5.77
C LEU A 117 -8.66 -8.82 -5.54
N ILE A 118 -8.28 -9.29 -4.34
CA ILE A 118 -6.91 -9.74 -4.06
C ILE A 118 -6.54 -10.91 -4.97
N GLY A 119 -7.39 -11.94 -5.04
CA GLY A 119 -7.16 -13.13 -5.87
C GLY A 119 -7.00 -12.77 -7.35
N LYS A 120 -7.85 -11.87 -7.87
CA LYS A 120 -7.72 -11.35 -9.24
C LYS A 120 -6.40 -10.63 -9.47
N ALA A 121 -6.02 -9.69 -8.61
CA ALA A 121 -4.78 -8.93 -8.74
C ALA A 121 -3.53 -9.83 -8.63
N ALA A 122 -3.57 -10.81 -7.74
CA ALA A 122 -2.51 -11.79 -7.55
C ALA A 122 -2.37 -12.74 -8.75
N GLY A 123 -3.49 -13.15 -9.35
CA GLY A 123 -3.48 -13.96 -10.58
C GLY A 123 -2.74 -13.28 -11.73
N MET A 124 -2.85 -11.96 -11.85
CA MET A 124 -2.13 -11.18 -12.88
C MET A 124 -0.60 -11.24 -12.76
N ILE A 125 -0.08 -11.54 -11.58
CA ILE A 125 1.36 -11.69 -11.33
C ILE A 125 1.79 -13.14 -11.12
N GLY A 126 0.91 -14.10 -11.43
CA GLY A 126 1.19 -15.54 -11.37
C GLY A 126 1.08 -16.18 -10.00
N LEU A 127 0.40 -15.55 -9.03
CA LEU A 127 0.19 -16.14 -7.70
C LEU A 127 -1.14 -16.88 -7.60
N SER A 128 -1.08 -18.13 -7.12
CA SER A 128 -2.27 -18.94 -6.82
C SER A 128 -2.92 -18.54 -5.48
N HIS A 129 -4.19 -18.91 -5.28
CA HIS A 129 -4.86 -18.72 -4.00
C HIS A 129 -4.16 -19.46 -2.86
N GLU A 130 -3.69 -20.69 -3.10
CA GLU A 130 -2.92 -21.47 -2.12
C GLU A 130 -1.66 -20.71 -1.67
N ARG A 131 -0.94 -20.11 -2.63
CA ARG A 131 0.24 -19.31 -2.31
C ARG A 131 -0.13 -18.06 -1.51
N LEU A 132 -1.24 -17.40 -1.84
CA LEU A 132 -1.71 -16.25 -1.06
C LEU A 132 -2.05 -16.60 0.38
N PHE A 133 -2.70 -17.76 0.63
CA PHE A 133 -2.99 -18.21 2.00
C PHE A 133 -1.74 -18.51 2.82
N GLN A 134 -0.61 -18.84 2.19
CA GLN A 134 0.67 -19.00 2.87
C GLN A 134 1.35 -17.66 3.18
N LEU A 135 1.05 -16.61 2.41
CA LEU A 135 1.75 -15.32 2.48
C LEU A 135 0.99 -14.25 3.27
N LEU A 136 -0.33 -14.32 3.30
CA LEU A 136 -1.21 -13.35 3.98
C LEU A 136 -1.71 -13.92 5.32
N PRO A 137 -2.11 -13.05 6.27
CA PRO A 137 -2.77 -13.50 7.49
C PRO A 137 -4.00 -14.35 7.17
N SER A 138 -4.20 -15.44 7.92
CA SER A 138 -5.33 -16.36 7.74
C SER A 138 -6.67 -15.68 7.96
N GLU A 139 -6.73 -14.73 8.89
CA GLU A 139 -7.90 -13.88 9.16
C GLU A 139 -7.48 -12.40 9.02
N LEU A 140 -7.93 -11.76 7.96
CA LEU A 140 -7.76 -10.32 7.71
C LEU A 140 -9.11 -9.71 7.36
N THR A 141 -9.45 -8.62 8.02
CA THR A 141 -10.56 -7.74 7.63
C THR A 141 -10.02 -6.33 7.44
N LEU A 142 -10.26 -5.73 6.28
CA LEU A 142 -9.77 -4.41 5.91
C LEU A 142 -10.93 -3.57 5.37
N TRP A 143 -11.23 -2.50 6.08
CA TRP A 143 -12.25 -1.51 5.72
C TRP A 143 -11.60 -0.36 4.96
N VAL A 144 -12.20 -0.02 3.81
CA VAL A 144 -11.75 1.06 2.95
C VAL A 144 -12.93 2.01 2.77
N ASP A 145 -13.01 3.00 3.65
CA ASP A 145 -14.14 3.91 3.76
C ASP A 145 -13.69 5.34 3.48
N PRO A 146 -14.60 6.25 3.05
CA PRO A 146 -14.25 7.65 2.92
C PRO A 146 -13.62 8.19 4.21
N PHE A 147 -12.42 8.77 4.07
CA PHE A 147 -11.64 9.35 5.15
C PHE A 147 -11.11 8.36 6.21
N GLU A 148 -11.26 7.04 6.04
CA GLU A 148 -10.68 6.07 6.97
C GLU A 148 -10.30 4.76 6.26
N VAL A 149 -9.09 4.29 6.52
CA VAL A 149 -8.69 2.91 6.21
C VAL A 149 -8.27 2.25 7.51
N SER A 150 -8.95 1.17 7.88
CA SER A 150 -8.69 0.45 9.12
C SER A 150 -8.74 -1.05 8.88
N TYR A 151 -8.05 -1.82 9.73
CA TYR A 151 -7.96 -3.26 9.58
C TYR A 151 -7.96 -3.98 10.92
N ARG A 152 -8.25 -5.28 10.86
CA ARG A 152 -8.11 -6.23 11.95
C ARG A 152 -7.43 -7.50 11.42
N ILE A 153 -6.47 -8.02 12.18
CA ILE A 153 -5.85 -9.33 11.93
C ILE A 153 -6.24 -10.28 13.06
N GLY A 154 -6.78 -11.45 12.73
CA GLY A 154 -7.38 -12.38 13.70
C GLY A 154 -8.83 -12.03 14.03
N GLU A 155 -9.58 -13.02 14.54
CA GLU A 155 -10.98 -12.84 14.98
C GLU A 155 -11.05 -11.88 16.18
N ASP A 156 -10.17 -12.09 17.16
CA ASP A 156 -10.05 -11.28 18.39
C ASP A 156 -9.02 -10.13 18.27
N GLY A 157 -8.62 -9.79 17.05
CA GLY A 157 -7.63 -8.73 16.83
C GLY A 157 -8.14 -7.33 17.18
N SER A 158 -7.24 -6.45 17.62
CA SER A 158 -7.54 -5.02 17.74
C SER A 158 -7.69 -4.38 16.36
N ILE A 159 -8.59 -3.39 16.26
CA ILE A 159 -8.72 -2.57 15.06
C ILE A 159 -7.59 -1.54 15.03
N CYS A 160 -6.83 -1.51 13.94
CA CYS A 160 -5.75 -0.56 13.70
C CYS A 160 -6.12 0.36 12.52
N VAL A 161 -5.82 1.65 12.64
CA VAL A 161 -6.09 2.64 11.59
C VAL A 161 -4.81 2.87 10.78
N LEU A 162 -4.91 2.70 9.46
CA LEU A 162 -3.84 2.96 8.48
C LEU A 162 -3.91 4.38 7.91
N TYR A 163 -5.11 4.92 7.80
CA TYR A 163 -5.35 6.26 7.31
C TYR A 163 -6.58 6.87 8.00
N GLU A 164 -6.47 8.14 8.37
CA GLU A 164 -7.53 8.95 8.94
C GLU A 164 -7.48 10.34 8.26
N GLY A 165 -8.57 10.72 7.62
CA GLY A 165 -8.73 11.96 6.86
C GLY A 165 -9.75 12.90 7.49
N ALA A 166 -9.75 14.16 7.06
CA ALA A 166 -10.71 15.16 7.54
C ALA A 166 -12.09 14.96 6.92
N GLN A 167 -13.07 14.62 7.75
CA GLN A 167 -14.48 14.49 7.38
C GLN A 167 -15.12 15.89 7.18
N PRO A 168 -15.79 16.18 6.06
CA PRO A 168 -16.53 17.42 5.89
C PRO A 168 -17.75 17.42 6.81
N GLY A 169 -17.64 18.08 7.96
CA GLY A 169 -18.70 18.21 8.97
C GLY A 169 -18.48 17.46 10.29
N GLY A 170 -17.37 16.73 10.44
CA GLY A 170 -17.04 16.07 11.71
C GLY A 170 -16.60 17.11 12.76
N LYS A 171 -17.35 17.23 13.86
CA LYS A 171 -16.75 17.76 15.10
C LYS A 171 -15.59 16.84 15.46
N ALA A 172 -14.40 17.40 15.70
CA ALA A 172 -13.25 16.65 16.17
C ALA A 172 -13.68 15.80 17.38
N SER A 173 -13.90 14.51 17.18
CA SER A 173 -14.08 13.58 18.29
C SER A 173 -12.77 13.59 19.05
N LYS A 174 -12.83 13.96 20.33
CA LYS A 174 -11.69 13.94 21.24
C LYS A 174 -11.00 12.57 21.17
N PRO A 175 -9.67 12.49 21.40
CA PRO A 175 -8.98 11.21 21.47
C PRO A 175 -9.64 10.36 22.56
N LEU A 176 -10.33 9.30 22.17
CA LEU A 176 -10.71 8.26 23.11
C LEU A 176 -9.42 7.51 23.45
N GLU A 177 -8.93 7.70 24.67
CA GLU A 177 -7.80 6.98 25.24
C GLU A 177 -8.01 5.47 25.04
N GLY A 178 -7.05 4.84 24.36
CA GLY A 178 -7.09 3.40 24.05
C GLY A 178 -6.47 2.99 22.72
N ARG A 179 -5.90 3.92 21.93
CA ARG A 179 -5.26 3.61 20.64
C ARG A 179 -3.75 3.45 20.82
N THR A 180 -3.29 2.23 21.13
CA THR A 180 -1.86 1.92 21.09
C THR A 180 -1.38 1.97 19.64
N SER A 181 -0.48 2.92 19.35
CA SER A 181 0.25 2.99 18.09
C SER A 181 1.12 1.75 17.94
N CYS A 182 0.75 0.83 17.04
CA CYS A 182 1.56 -0.33 16.70
C CYS A 182 2.72 0.11 15.79
N THR A 183 3.71 0.79 16.36
CA THR A 183 5.01 1.00 15.72
C THR A 183 6.02 0.06 16.36
N GLU A 184 6.54 -0.87 15.53
CA GLU A 184 7.74 -1.68 15.73
C GLU A 184 7.85 -2.63 16.94
N GLN A 185 7.65 -3.92 16.67
CA GLN A 185 8.59 -4.95 17.12
C GLN A 185 8.56 -6.18 16.21
N TRP A 186 9.19 -6.09 15.04
CA TRP A 186 9.59 -7.27 14.26
C TRP A 186 11.10 -7.45 14.39
N ARG A 187 11.57 -7.95 15.53
CA ARG A 187 12.82 -8.73 15.64
C ARG A 187 12.82 -9.55 16.93
N THR A 188 13.29 -10.79 16.78
CA THR A 188 13.83 -11.72 17.78
C THR A 188 12.88 -12.26 18.84
N GLY A 189 12.59 -13.57 18.73
CA GLY A 189 11.74 -14.28 19.68
C GLY A 189 12.39 -14.62 21.01
N ARG A 190 11.55 -14.86 22.01
CA ARG A 190 11.63 -15.96 23.00
C ARG A 190 10.45 -15.87 23.97
N ALA A 191 9.93 -17.05 24.28
CA ALA A 191 9.25 -17.50 25.50
C ALA A 191 7.94 -16.82 25.96
N SER A 192 6.88 -17.64 25.96
CA SER A 192 5.67 -17.48 26.78
C SER A 192 6.00 -17.40 28.28
N PRO A 193 5.18 -16.73 29.09
CA PRO A 193 5.35 -16.71 30.53
C PRO A 193 4.79 -18.01 31.15
N SER A 194 5.68 -18.80 31.75
CA SER A 194 5.28 -19.93 32.61
C SER A 194 4.80 -19.41 33.97
N LYS A 195 3.67 -19.93 34.43
CA LYS A 195 3.05 -19.68 35.74
C LYS A 195 4.01 -20.08 36.87
N ASN A 196 4.21 -19.18 37.83
CA ASN A 196 4.88 -19.45 39.11
C ASN A 196 4.02 -20.39 39.97
N TYR A 197 4.60 -21.52 40.39
CA TYR A 197 4.20 -22.20 41.61
C TYR A 197 5.39 -22.17 42.58
N ASN A 198 5.21 -21.53 43.74
CA ASN A 198 6.19 -21.59 44.82
C ASN A 198 5.92 -22.87 45.62
N MET A 199 6.84 -23.84 45.56
CA MET A 199 6.89 -24.93 46.53
C MET A 199 7.52 -24.40 47.83
N MET A 200 6.74 -24.37 48.92
CA MET A 200 7.26 -24.20 50.26
C MET A 200 7.69 -25.58 50.78
N THR A 201 8.99 -25.78 50.87
CA THR A 201 9.61 -26.92 51.55
C THR A 201 9.54 -26.68 53.05
N VAL A 202 8.91 -27.59 53.81
CA VAL A 202 9.18 -27.76 55.23
C VAL A 202 9.76 -29.14 55.42
N SER A 203 11.03 -29.19 55.79
CA SER A 203 11.74 -30.41 56.19
C SER A 203 11.74 -30.51 57.71
N SER A 204 11.45 -31.74 58.16
CA SER A 204 11.73 -32.38 59.45
C SER A 204 11.08 -31.81 60.71
#